data_AF-A0A4Q5T908-F1
#
_entry.id   AF-A0A4Q5T908-F1
#
_cell.length_a   1.000
_cell.length_b   1.000
_cell.length_c   1.000
_cell.angle_alpha   90.00
_cell.angle_beta   90.00
_cell.angle_gamma   90.00
#
_symmetry.space_group_name_H-M   'P 1'
#
loop_
_entity.id
_entity.type
_entity.pdbx_description
1 polymer ?
#
loop_
_entity_poly.entity_id
_entity_poly.type
_entity_poly.pdbx_seq_one_letter_code
_entity_poly.pdbx_strand_id
1 'polypeptide(L)'
;MTMIDRRAAVRGLAAGLTLPALPLAVQAKEPPRDISMAQDFDEMWETLAARYCFFGEKATDWAAVRRVYRPLALAAPDWDAFALVLRGALGELYDAHTNVR
;
A
#
# COMPACT_ATOMS: atom_id res chain seq x y z
N MET A 1 -26.24 -57.05 3.01
CA MET A 1 -27.07 -57.99 2.22
C MET A 1 -28.13 -57.18 1.49
N THR A 2 -27.85 -56.86 0.22
CA THR A 2 -28.76 -56.66 -0.94
C THR A 2 -30.19 -56.08 -0.78
N MET A 3 -30.45 -54.94 -1.44
CA MET A 3 -31.41 -54.72 -2.56
C MET A 3 -31.55 -53.20 -2.77
N ILE A 4 -30.91 -52.55 -3.74
CA ILE A 4 -31.27 -52.34 -5.17
C ILE A 4 -32.68 -51.77 -5.42
N ASP A 5 -32.68 -50.78 -6.33
CA ASP A 5 -33.74 -50.26 -7.22
C ASP A 5 -34.48 -48.97 -6.75
N ARG A 6 -34.64 -47.90 -7.53
CA ARG A 6 -34.92 -47.83 -8.97
C ARG A 6 -34.41 -46.53 -9.63
N ARG A 7 -33.73 -46.70 -10.77
CA ARG A 7 -33.93 -45.99 -12.05
C ARG A 7 -34.26 -44.49 -12.02
N ALA A 8 -33.31 -43.67 -12.49
CA ALA A 8 -33.56 -42.76 -13.60
C ALA A 8 -32.22 -42.28 -14.18
N ALA A 9 -31.81 -42.93 -15.27
CA ALA A 9 -30.86 -42.36 -16.19
C ALA A 9 -31.54 -41.17 -16.89
N VAL A 10 -30.91 -40.01 -16.88
CA VAL A 10 -31.08 -39.03 -17.96
C VAL A 10 -29.69 -38.65 -18.44
N ARG A 11 -29.31 -39.29 -19.54
CA ARG A 11 -28.27 -38.80 -20.44
C ARG A 11 -28.82 -37.51 -21.05
N GLY A 12 -28.38 -36.37 -20.52
CA GLY A 12 -28.59 -35.06 -21.13
C GLY A 12 -27.39 -34.73 -22.00
N LEU A 13 -27.63 -34.68 -23.31
CA LEU A 13 -26.69 -34.27 -24.35
C LEU A 13 -25.95 -32.97 -23.97
N ALA A 14 -24.64 -32.96 -24.22
CA ALA A 14 -23.83 -31.75 -24.25
C ALA A 14 -24.43 -30.75 -25.25
N ALA A 15 -24.79 -29.56 -24.75
CA ALA A 15 -24.90 -28.35 -25.55
C ALA A 15 -23.95 -27.34 -24.91
N GLY A 16 -22.79 -27.18 -25.54
CA GLY A 16 -21.69 -26.36 -25.04
C GLY A 16 -22.12 -24.90 -24.88
N LEU A 17 -22.08 -24.42 -23.64
CA LEU A 17 -21.56 -23.08 -23.38
C LEU A 17 -20.14 -23.28 -22.88
N THR A 18 -19.17 -23.19 -23.78
CA THR A 18 -17.80 -22.89 -23.38
C THR A 18 -17.83 -21.45 -22.86
N LEU A 19 -18.11 -21.25 -21.57
CA LEU A 19 -17.71 -20.00 -20.93
C LEU A 19 -16.20 -19.90 -21.13
N PRO A 20 -15.68 -18.88 -21.84
CA PRO A 20 -14.25 -18.66 -21.81
C PRO A 20 -13.89 -18.44 -20.35
N ALA A 21 -13.03 -19.29 -19.80
CA ALA A 21 -12.43 -19.07 -18.50
C ALA A 21 -11.74 -17.70 -18.58
N LEU A 22 -12.36 -16.68 -18.01
CA LEU A 22 -11.70 -15.40 -17.78
C LEU A 22 -10.41 -15.74 -17.02
N PRO A 23 -9.22 -15.33 -17.51
CA PRO A 23 -7.99 -15.58 -16.79
C PRO A 23 -8.12 -14.90 -15.42
N LEU A 24 -8.37 -15.71 -14.41
CA LEU A 24 -8.39 -15.29 -13.02
C LEU A 24 -6.94 -14.87 -12.71
N ALA A 25 -6.77 -13.59 -12.45
CA ALA A 25 -5.50 -12.93 -12.08
C ALA A 25 -4.48 -12.74 -13.22
N VAL A 26 -4.76 -11.79 -14.14
CA VAL A 26 -3.66 -10.93 -14.60
C VAL A 26 -3.31 -10.04 -13.42
N GLN A 27 -2.32 -10.42 -12.62
CA GLN A 27 -1.77 -9.52 -11.62
C GLN A 27 -1.03 -8.41 -12.36
N ALA A 28 -1.61 -7.20 -12.33
CA ALA A 28 -0.90 -6.01 -12.76
C ALA A 28 0.34 -5.86 -11.87
N LYS A 29 1.51 -6.12 -12.46
CA LYS A 29 2.77 -5.85 -11.79
C LYS A 29 2.94 -4.34 -11.76
N GLU A 30 3.13 -3.79 -10.57
CA GLU A 30 3.44 -2.36 -10.42
C GLU A 30 4.68 -2.01 -11.26
N PRO A 31 4.69 -0.86 -11.96
CA PRO A 31 5.85 -0.42 -12.69
C PRO A 31 7.09 -0.45 -11.79
N PRO A 32 8.28 -0.74 -12.34
CA PRO A 32 9.52 -0.58 -11.59
C PRO A 32 9.59 0.84 -11.03
N ARG A 33 9.87 0.94 -9.73
CA ARG A 33 10.11 2.21 -9.06
C ARG A 33 11.31 2.92 -9.70
N ASP A 34 11.14 4.17 -10.07
CA ASP A 34 12.14 5.01 -10.74
C ASP A 34 12.69 6.14 -9.84
N ILE A 35 12.21 6.24 -8.60
CA ILE A 35 12.64 7.23 -7.60
C ILE A 35 13.23 6.59 -6.34
N SER A 36 14.10 7.31 -5.65
CA SER A 36 14.73 6.88 -4.39
C SER A 36 13.80 7.09 -3.19
N MET A 37 14.06 6.41 -2.07
CA MET A 37 13.35 6.64 -0.80
C MET A 37 13.54 8.07 -0.27
N ALA A 38 14.71 8.66 -0.51
CA ALA A 38 14.96 10.05 -0.17
C ALA A 38 14.06 11.02 -0.96
N GLN A 39 13.75 10.72 -2.22
CA GLN A 39 12.82 11.52 -3.02
C GLN A 39 11.37 11.38 -2.51
N ASP A 40 10.93 10.18 -2.13
CA ASP A 40 9.62 10.02 -1.48
C ASP A 40 9.51 10.80 -0.17
N PHE A 41 10.58 10.76 0.63
CA PHE A 41 10.63 11.55 1.87
C PHE A 41 10.53 13.04 1.57
N ASP A 42 11.28 13.53 0.59
CA ASP A 42 11.25 14.93 0.18
C ASP A 42 9.83 15.33 -0.29
N GLU A 43 9.18 14.52 -1.12
CA GLU A 43 7.79 14.76 -1.58
C GLU A 43 6.79 14.83 -0.41
N MET A 44 6.85 13.87 0.52
CA MET A 44 6.01 13.87 1.71
C MET A 44 6.25 15.14 2.55
N TRP A 45 7.52 15.47 2.80
CA TRP A 45 7.89 16.61 3.63
C TRP A 45 7.46 17.95 3.01
N GLU A 46 7.66 18.12 1.70
CA GLU A 46 7.25 19.32 0.95
C GLU A 46 5.73 19.44 0.86
N THR A 47 5.02 18.33 0.63
CA THR A 47 3.55 18.30 0.62
C THR A 47 2.98 18.78 1.95
N LEU A 48 3.50 18.27 3.08
CA LEU A 48 3.06 18.70 4.40
C LEU A 48 3.41 20.17 4.65
N ALA A 49 4.64 20.60 4.33
CA ALA A 49 5.06 22.00 4.45
C ALA A 49 4.11 22.95 3.70
N ALA A 50 3.60 22.53 2.54
CA ALA A 50 2.72 23.35 1.71
C ALA A 50 1.23 23.27 2.10
N ARG A 51 0.77 22.15 2.70
CA ARG A 51 -0.67 21.84 2.81
C ARG A 51 -1.16 21.63 4.24
N TYR A 52 -0.28 21.33 5.18
CA TYR A 52 -0.70 21.06 6.55
C TYR A 52 -1.05 22.36 7.27
N CYS A 53 -2.33 22.53 7.61
CA CYS A 53 -2.87 23.81 8.10
C CYS A 53 -2.56 24.11 9.57
N PHE A 54 -2.15 23.10 10.36
CA PHE A 54 -2.01 23.25 11.81
C PHE A 54 -0.60 23.64 12.25
N PHE A 55 0.36 23.90 11.34
CA PHE A 55 1.70 24.32 11.76
C PHE A 55 1.70 25.60 12.60
N GLY A 56 0.78 26.54 12.35
CA GLY A 56 0.63 27.75 13.17
C GLY A 56 0.17 27.49 14.61
N GLU A 57 -0.39 26.30 14.89
CA GLU A 57 -0.87 25.88 16.21
C GLU A 57 0.11 24.95 16.92
N LYS A 58 1.25 24.63 16.29
CA LYS A 58 2.25 23.65 16.78
C LYS A 58 3.60 24.34 16.99
N ALA A 59 4.38 23.81 17.92
CA ALA A 59 5.76 24.26 18.16
C ALA A 59 6.80 23.52 17.29
N THR A 60 6.35 22.64 16.39
CA THR A 60 7.21 21.80 15.57
C THR A 60 8.02 22.64 14.58
N ASP A 61 9.35 22.59 14.67
CA ASP A 61 10.24 23.08 13.62
C ASP A 61 10.28 22.06 12.48
N TRP A 62 9.46 22.28 11.45
CA TRP A 62 9.38 21.36 10.32
C TRP A 62 10.70 21.25 9.53
N ALA A 63 11.52 22.30 9.52
CA ALA A 63 12.85 22.23 8.92
C ALA A 63 13.81 21.36 9.76
N ALA A 64 13.68 21.36 11.09
CA ALA A 64 14.40 20.42 11.95
C ALA A 64 14.04 18.97 11.65
N VAL A 65 12.74 18.68 11.45
CA VAL A 65 12.28 17.34 11.09
C VAL A 65 13.02 16.85 9.83
N ARG A 66 13.12 17.67 8.78
CA ARG A 66 13.89 17.30 7.58
C ARG A 66 15.36 17.04 7.85
N ARG A 67 16.02 17.88 8.67
CA ARG A 67 17.44 17.70 9.02
C ARG A 67 17.68 16.37 9.73
N VAL A 68 16.75 15.93 10.57
CA VAL A 68 16.87 14.70 11.36
C VAL A 68 16.52 13.47 10.52
N TYR A 69 15.37 13.48 9.84
CA TYR A 69 14.80 12.26 9.24
C TYR A 69 15.24 12.01 7.79
N ARG A 70 15.61 13.04 7.02
CA ARG A 70 16.04 12.85 5.63
C ARG A 70 17.30 11.99 5.48
N PRO A 71 18.36 12.16 6.30
CA PRO A 71 19.51 11.25 6.25
C PRO A 71 19.15 9.80 6.57
N LEU A 72 18.15 9.58 7.45
CA LEU A 72 17.67 8.25 7.79
C LEU A 72 16.89 7.63 6.62
N ALA A 73 16.08 8.42 5.92
CA ALA A 73 15.39 7.98 4.70
C ALA A 73 16.37 7.57 3.60
N LEU A 74 17.46 8.32 3.43
CA LEU A 74 18.52 7.99 2.47
C LEU A 74 19.27 6.71 2.84
N ALA A 75 19.46 6.46 4.14
CA ALA A 75 20.19 5.30 4.67
C ALA A 75 19.30 4.06 4.88
N ALA A 76 17.99 4.15 4.63
CA ALA A 76 17.07 3.04 4.83
C ALA A 76 17.42 1.86 3.89
N PRO A 77 17.68 0.66 4.43
CA PRO A 77 18.08 -0.50 3.61
C PRO A 77 16.90 -1.12 2.84
N ASP A 78 15.68 -0.90 3.30
CA ASP A 78 14.47 -1.49 2.78
C ASP A 78 13.23 -0.64 3.13
N TRP A 79 12.09 -1.08 2.62
CA TRP A 79 10.81 -0.42 2.78
C TRP A 79 10.30 -0.38 4.21
N ASP A 80 10.56 -1.41 5.00
CA ASP A 80 10.11 -1.46 6.39
C ASP A 80 10.87 -0.44 7.24
N ALA A 81 12.18 -0.35 7.04
CA ALA A 81 13.03 0.66 7.67
C ALA A 81 12.62 2.08 7.23
N PHE A 82 12.33 2.28 5.94
CA PHE A 82 11.85 3.56 5.44
C PHE A 82 10.48 3.95 6.03
N ALA A 83 9.55 3.00 6.15
CA ALA A 83 8.25 3.24 6.76
C ALA A 83 8.37 3.65 8.24
N LEU A 84 9.37 3.13 8.98
CA LEU A 84 9.66 3.60 10.33
C LEU A 84 10.15 5.07 10.34
N VAL A 85 10.99 5.46 9.38
CA VAL A 85 11.44 6.85 9.21
C VAL A 85 10.25 7.78 8.94
N LEU A 86 9.35 7.41 8.03
CA LEU A 86 8.14 8.19 7.75
C LEU A 86 7.25 8.33 8.98
N ARG A 87 6.99 7.23 9.70
CA ARG A 87 6.20 7.27 10.94
C ARG A 87 6.82 8.16 12.00
N GLY A 88 8.14 8.14 12.14
CA GLY A 88 8.85 9.05 13.06
C GLY A 88 8.67 10.51 12.66
N ALA A 89 8.92 10.85 11.40
CA ALA A 89 8.78 12.22 10.89
C ALA A 89 7.34 12.75 11.02
N LEU A 90 6.34 11.92 10.71
CA LEU A 90 4.92 12.26 10.89
C LEU A 90 4.52 12.38 12.36
N GLY A 91 5.17 11.60 13.24
CA GLY A 91 4.98 11.69 14.70
C GLY A 91 5.30 13.07 15.25
N GLU A 92 6.25 13.79 14.64
CA GLU A 92 6.59 15.17 15.03
C GLU A 92 5.50 16.21 14.73
N LEU A 93 4.44 15.83 14.00
CA LEU A 93 3.25 16.66 13.84
C LEU A 93 2.35 16.65 15.08
N TYR A 94 2.53 15.66 15.97
CA TYR A 94 1.69 15.43 17.15
C TYR A 94 0.19 15.49 16.79
N ASP A 95 -0.17 14.77 15.72
CA ASP A 95 -1.53 14.68 15.18
C ASP A 95 -1.86 13.21 14.85
N ALA A 96 -2.89 12.68 15.50
CA ALA A 96 -3.31 11.30 15.32
C ALA A 96 -3.93 11.02 13.94
N HIS A 97 -4.37 12.07 13.23
CA HIS A 97 -5.04 11.94 11.93
C HIS A 97 -4.05 11.89 10.75
N THR A 98 -2.81 12.28 10.97
CA THR A 98 -1.77 12.30 9.93
C THR A 98 -0.81 11.11 10.14
N ASN A 99 -1.07 10.00 9.44
CA ASN A 99 -0.28 8.77 9.55
C ASN A 99 -0.13 8.03 8.21
N VAL A 100 0.79 7.07 8.19
CA VAL A 100 0.97 6.10 7.09
C VAL A 100 0.77 4.68 7.63
N ARG A 101 0.17 3.80 6.82
CA ARG A 101 -0.03 2.38 7.14
C ARG A 101 1.03 1.51 6.47
#